data_AF-A0A7X7U4X3-F1
#
_entry.id   AF-A0A7X7U4X3-F1
#
_cell.length_a   1.000
_cell.length_b   1.000
_cell.length_c   1.000
_cell.angle_alpha   90.00
_cell.angle_beta   90.00
_cell.angle_gamma   90.00
#
_symmetry.space_group_name_H-M   'P 1'
#
loop_
_entity.id
_entity.type
_entity.pdbx_description
1 polymer ?
#
loop_
_entity_poly.entity_id
_entity_poly.type
_entity_poly.pdbx_seq_one_letter_code
_entity_poly.pdbx_strand_id
1 'polypeptide(L)'
;MKSRHAFTLIELLVVIAVIAILMAILTPALARAREQAKKVVCTAHVKGLGVSMRLYVDDYGGKTHNSPNYGLWDNAYEGGKTVIQFGPNDAMAYWGIAYYPYAPSKKIFRCPSTKRVDDWPEDGWGYPYQEYFKYCTYGLNGYIKNKKVDHVFKKQAETIIFQDHIEQLLEVTTDSFTVSQGASVNLTQWRPGSSLVTTYWRDHDTVQECYRHANTSMTVWLDGHVSSIKRSDGEDVPRHWYTGKSTDTEW
;
A
#
# COMPACT_ATOMS: atom_id res chain seq x y z
N MET A 1 68.29 8.64 6.81
CA MET A 1 67.09 9.43 6.42
C MET A 1 66.20 8.57 5.52
N LYS A 2 64.96 8.25 5.93
CA LYS A 2 64.01 7.57 5.04
C LYS A 2 63.35 8.61 4.14
N SER A 3 63.51 8.47 2.83
CA SER A 3 62.75 9.22 1.82
C SER A 3 61.25 8.97 2.03
N ARG A 4 60.50 10.01 2.42
CA ARG A 4 59.04 9.98 2.38
C ARG A 4 58.64 10.22 0.93
N HIS A 5 58.03 9.22 0.31
CA HIS A 5 57.44 9.35 -1.01
C HIS A 5 56.22 10.25 -0.89
N ALA A 6 56.23 11.39 -1.57
CA ALA A 6 55.10 12.30 -1.62
C ALA A 6 54.13 11.84 -2.70
N PHE A 7 52.84 11.77 -2.36
CA PHE A 7 51.78 11.38 -3.28
C PHE A 7 51.57 12.49 -4.33
N THR A 8 51.54 12.14 -5.61
CA THR A 8 51.36 13.11 -6.69
C THR A 8 49.87 13.40 -6.93
N LEU A 9 49.60 14.57 -7.50
CA LEU A 9 48.24 14.97 -7.87
C LEU A 9 47.61 14.04 -8.92
N ILE A 10 48.44 13.49 -9.82
CA ILE A 10 47.99 12.54 -10.85
C ILE A 10 47.56 11.22 -10.20
N GLU A 11 48.32 10.68 -9.25
CA GLU A 11 47.96 9.45 -8.53
C GLU A 11 46.62 9.62 -7.79
N LEU A 12 46.40 10.78 -7.16
CA LEU A 12 45.12 11.06 -6.50
C LEU A 12 43.97 11.13 -7.50
N LEU A 13 44.18 11.78 -8.65
CA LEU A 13 43.16 11.94 -9.68
C LEU A 13 42.74 10.61 -10.32
N VAL A 14 43.70 9.71 -10.56
CA VAL A 14 43.40 8.37 -11.09
C VAL A 14 42.60 7.55 -10.07
N VAL A 15 42.92 7.64 -8.78
CA VAL A 15 42.21 6.91 -7.72
C VAL A 15 40.75 7.36 -7.62
N ILE A 16 40.49 8.67 -7.59
CA ILE A 16 39.10 9.17 -7.55
C ILE A 16 38.32 8.80 -8.82
N ALA A 17 38.98 8.79 -9.99
CA ALA A 17 38.35 8.39 -11.24
C ALA A 17 37.92 6.91 -11.21
N VAL A 18 38.78 6.02 -10.70
CA VAL A 18 38.45 4.60 -10.55
C VAL A 18 37.32 4.40 -9.53
N ILE A 19 37.37 5.09 -8.37
CA ILE A 19 36.28 5.04 -7.38
C ILE A 19 34.96 5.52 -7.98
N ALA A 20 34.97 6.59 -8.77
CA ALA A 20 33.78 7.12 -9.43
C ALA A 20 33.16 6.10 -10.41
N ILE A 21 33.99 5.40 -11.20
CA ILE A 21 33.52 4.35 -12.12
C ILE A 21 32.92 3.18 -11.34
N LEU A 22 33.58 2.71 -10.28
CA LEU A 22 33.08 1.62 -9.44
C LEU A 22 31.75 2.00 -8.78
N MET A 23 31.65 3.20 -8.22
CA MET A 23 30.43 3.72 -7.60
C MET A 23 29.27 3.85 -8.61
N ALA A 24 29.56 4.26 -9.85
CA ALA A 24 28.56 4.36 -10.91
C ALA A 24 27.90 3.00 -11.24
N ILE A 25 28.66 1.90 -11.16
CA ILE A 25 28.15 0.54 -11.40
C ILE A 25 27.46 -0.02 -10.14
N LEU A 26 27.99 0.25 -8.94
CA LEU A 26 27.46 -0.28 -7.69
C LEU A 26 26.12 0.34 -7.28
N THR A 27 25.93 1.64 -7.52
CA THR A 27 24.72 2.37 -7.12
C THR A 27 23.42 1.77 -7.68
N PRO A 28 23.27 1.49 -9.00
CA PRO A 28 22.05 0.88 -9.54
C PRO A 28 21.83 -0.54 -9.03
N ALA A 29 22.90 -1.33 -8.85
CA ALA A 29 22.80 -2.68 -8.30
C ALA A 29 22.30 -2.67 -6.84
N LEU A 30 22.85 -1.79 -6.01
CA LEU A 30 22.44 -1.62 -4.61
C LEU A 30 21.00 -1.11 -4.50
N ALA A 31 20.57 -0.20 -5.39
CA ALA A 31 19.19 0.27 -5.42
C ALA A 31 18.20 -0.88 -5.70
N ARG A 32 18.50 -1.75 -6.68
CA ARG A 32 17.69 -2.94 -6.97
C ARG A 32 17.68 -3.92 -5.80
N ALA A 33 18.82 -4.18 -5.19
CA ALA A 33 18.92 -5.07 -4.02
C ALA A 33 18.09 -4.54 -2.83
N ARG A 34 18.15 -3.23 -2.56
CA ARG A 34 17.34 -2.59 -1.53
C ARG A 34 15.85 -2.71 -1.81
N GLU A 35 15.42 -2.53 -3.06
CA GLU A 35 14.01 -2.70 -3.42
C GLU A 35 13.52 -4.14 -3.26
N GLN A 36 14.34 -5.13 -3.64
CA GLN A 36 13.99 -6.54 -3.39
C GLN A 36 13.88 -6.84 -1.89
N ALA A 37 14.78 -6.30 -1.06
CA ALA A 37 14.69 -6.45 0.39
C ALA A 37 13.41 -5.81 0.96
N LYS A 38 13.03 -4.62 0.48
CA LYS A 38 11.76 -3.97 0.84
C LYS A 38 10.56 -4.81 0.42
N LYS A 39 10.57 -5.39 -0.78
CA LYS A 39 9.52 -6.30 -1.26
C LYS A 39 9.35 -7.50 -0.33
N VAL A 40 10.45 -8.16 0.07
CA VAL A 40 10.43 -9.29 1.01
C VAL A 40 9.79 -8.89 2.35
N VAL A 41 10.17 -7.73 2.90
CA VAL A 41 9.56 -7.21 4.13
C VAL A 41 8.07 -6.91 3.95
N CYS A 42 7.68 -6.29 2.82
CA CYS A 42 6.28 -6.02 2.51
C CYS A 42 5.48 -7.33 2.41
N THR A 43 5.99 -8.34 1.71
CA THR A 43 5.37 -9.67 1.63
C THR A 43 5.14 -10.28 3.01
N ALA A 44 6.11 -10.16 3.93
CA ALA A 44 5.93 -10.61 5.31
C ALA A 44 4.87 -9.80 6.08
N HIS A 45 4.84 -8.47 5.90
CA HIS A 45 3.83 -7.60 6.49
C HIS A 45 2.41 -7.97 6.03
N VAL A 46 2.19 -8.08 4.72
CA VAL A 46 0.86 -8.38 4.17
C VAL A 46 0.42 -9.82 4.45
N LYS A 47 1.37 -10.78 4.55
CA LYS A 47 1.06 -12.12 5.04
C LYS A 47 0.58 -12.07 6.50
N GLY A 48 1.25 -11.29 7.35
CA GLY A 48 0.83 -11.04 8.73
C GLY A 48 -0.56 -10.41 8.82
N LEU A 49 -0.88 -9.47 7.92
CA LEU A 49 -2.22 -8.87 7.80
C LEU A 49 -3.28 -9.91 7.45
N GLY A 50 -3.03 -10.76 6.45
CA GLY A 50 -3.94 -11.84 6.08
C GLY A 50 -4.22 -12.81 7.24
N VAL A 51 -3.17 -13.18 7.99
CA VAL A 51 -3.32 -13.99 9.21
C VAL A 51 -4.14 -13.26 10.28
N SER A 52 -3.86 -11.97 10.51
CA SER A 52 -4.57 -11.16 11.51
C SER A 52 -6.07 -11.07 11.20
N MET A 53 -6.42 -10.88 9.93
CA MET A 53 -7.81 -10.87 9.49
C MET A 53 -8.46 -12.24 9.67
N ARG A 54 -7.76 -13.34 9.35
CA ARG A 54 -8.34 -14.68 9.53
C ARG A 54 -8.67 -14.97 10.99
N LEU A 55 -7.75 -14.65 11.89
CA LEU A 55 -7.97 -14.80 13.33
C LEU A 55 -9.16 -13.96 13.82
N TYR A 56 -9.28 -12.71 13.35
CA TYR A 56 -10.46 -11.89 13.60
C TYR A 56 -11.74 -12.58 13.10
N VAL A 57 -11.75 -13.04 11.84
CA VAL A 57 -12.93 -13.68 11.24
C VAL A 57 -13.36 -14.90 12.05
N ASP A 58 -12.42 -15.70 12.52
CA ASP A 58 -12.70 -16.89 13.35
C ASP A 58 -13.34 -16.49 14.70
N ASP A 59 -12.85 -15.44 15.38
CA ASP A 59 -13.41 -14.95 16.64
C ASP A 59 -14.78 -14.28 16.48
N TYR A 60 -15.05 -13.64 15.34
CA TYR A 60 -16.27 -12.87 15.07
C TYR A 60 -17.30 -13.65 14.24
N GLY A 61 -17.34 -14.98 14.38
CA GLY A 61 -18.39 -15.83 13.82
C GLY A 61 -18.36 -15.94 12.29
N GLY A 62 -17.15 -15.97 11.73
CA GLY A 62 -16.90 -16.05 10.29
C GLY A 62 -17.12 -14.73 9.56
N LYS A 63 -17.17 -13.60 10.26
CA LYS A 63 -17.53 -12.29 9.70
C LYS A 63 -16.36 -11.31 9.73
N THR A 64 -16.21 -10.55 8.66
CA THR A 64 -15.28 -9.43 8.57
C THR A 64 -15.82 -8.18 9.27
N HIS A 65 -14.91 -7.26 9.60
CA HIS A 65 -15.26 -5.99 10.22
C HIS A 65 -15.98 -5.03 9.25
N ASN A 66 -16.82 -4.12 9.76
CA ASN A 66 -17.51 -3.11 8.93
C ASN A 66 -16.58 -2.04 8.36
N SER A 67 -15.39 -1.89 8.93
CA SER A 67 -14.20 -1.18 8.42
C SER A 67 -14.44 0.27 7.96
N PRO A 68 -14.15 1.28 8.80
CA PRO A 68 -14.18 2.69 8.40
C PRO A 68 -13.18 2.99 7.27
N ASN A 69 -13.43 4.08 6.52
CA ASN A 69 -12.69 4.44 5.31
C ASN A 69 -11.48 5.36 5.57
N TYR A 70 -11.47 6.07 6.70
CA TYR A 70 -10.39 6.99 7.03
C TYR A 70 -9.07 6.26 7.36
N GLY A 71 -8.01 7.03 7.64
CA GLY A 71 -6.64 6.50 7.78
C GLY A 71 -5.99 6.70 9.15
N LEU A 72 -6.74 7.14 10.17
CA LEU A 72 -6.14 7.55 11.44
C LEU A 72 -6.19 6.46 12.50
N TRP A 73 -5.14 6.37 13.30
CA TRP A 73 -5.06 5.46 14.44
C TRP A 73 -5.46 6.11 15.76
N ASP A 74 -5.35 7.43 15.81
CA ASP A 74 -5.55 8.25 16.99
C ASP A 74 -5.81 9.70 16.59
N ASN A 75 -6.19 10.53 17.56
CA ASN A 75 -6.47 11.94 17.37
C ASN A 75 -5.23 12.85 17.48
N ALA A 76 -4.01 12.32 17.30
CA ALA A 76 -2.79 13.11 17.53
C ALA A 76 -2.71 14.39 16.67
N TYR A 77 -3.37 14.39 15.50
CA TYR A 77 -3.48 15.54 14.61
C TYR A 77 -4.14 16.77 15.26
N GLU A 78 -4.95 16.59 16.31
CA GLU A 78 -5.65 17.68 16.99
C GLU A 78 -4.69 18.54 17.82
N GLY A 79 -3.42 18.13 18.01
CA GLY A 79 -2.43 18.86 18.81
C GLY A 79 -2.78 18.93 20.30
N GLY A 80 -3.71 18.08 20.76
CA GLY A 80 -4.11 17.99 22.15
C GLY A 80 -3.00 17.48 23.07
N LYS A 81 -3.10 17.76 24.37
CA LYS A 81 -2.14 17.26 25.38
C LYS A 81 -2.18 15.74 25.57
N THR A 82 -3.28 15.11 25.18
CA THR A 82 -3.50 13.67 25.34
C THR A 82 -3.86 13.07 23.99
N VAL A 83 -3.14 12.03 23.59
CA VAL A 83 -3.44 11.23 22.41
C VAL A 83 -4.38 10.09 22.81
N ILE A 84 -5.54 10.04 22.17
CA ILE A 84 -6.58 9.03 22.36
C ILE A 84 -6.56 8.11 21.13
N GLN A 85 -6.39 6.81 21.38
CA GLN A 85 -6.45 5.81 20.32
C GLN A 85 -7.91 5.63 19.87
N PHE A 86 -8.12 5.59 18.55
CA PHE A 86 -9.44 5.33 18.01
C PHE A 86 -9.83 3.86 18.20
N GLY A 87 -11.13 3.64 18.40
CA GLY A 87 -11.76 2.34 18.33
C GLY A 87 -12.01 1.92 16.88
N PRO A 88 -12.25 0.62 16.63
CA PRO A 88 -12.39 0.09 15.28
C PRO A 88 -13.61 0.65 14.52
N ASN A 89 -14.60 1.19 15.23
CA ASN A 89 -15.84 1.73 14.66
C ASN A 89 -15.88 3.27 14.61
N ASP A 90 -14.84 3.96 15.05
CA ASP A 90 -14.83 5.42 15.02
C ASP A 90 -14.81 5.91 13.57
N ALA A 91 -15.47 7.04 13.29
CA ALA A 91 -15.64 7.53 11.92
C ALA A 91 -14.28 7.78 11.23
N MET A 92 -13.33 8.36 11.95
CA MET A 92 -11.98 8.71 11.47
C MET A 92 -10.98 7.55 11.52
N ALA A 93 -11.39 6.39 12.05
CA ALA A 93 -10.48 5.29 12.26
C ALA A 93 -9.99 4.66 10.95
N TYR A 94 -8.77 4.17 10.99
CA TYR A 94 -8.25 3.24 10.02
C TYR A 94 -8.86 1.85 10.21
N TRP A 95 -9.25 1.20 9.12
CA TRP A 95 -9.77 -0.18 9.17
C TRP A 95 -8.82 -1.16 9.88
N GLY A 96 -7.51 -0.90 9.84
CA GLY A 96 -6.49 -1.74 10.47
C GLY A 96 -6.63 -1.88 11.98
N ILE A 97 -7.30 -0.92 12.65
CA ILE A 97 -7.55 -0.96 14.10
C ILE A 97 -8.32 -2.23 14.49
N ALA A 98 -9.27 -2.68 13.68
CA ALA A 98 -10.04 -3.89 13.98
C ALA A 98 -9.19 -5.17 13.98
N TYR A 99 -8.17 -5.23 13.13
CA TYR A 99 -7.30 -6.40 12.98
C TYR A 99 -6.01 -6.30 13.81
N TYR A 100 -5.70 -5.12 14.34
CA TYR A 100 -4.48 -4.86 15.11
C TYR A 100 -4.30 -5.75 16.35
N PRO A 101 -5.36 -6.13 17.12
CA PRO A 101 -5.21 -7.04 18.26
C PRO A 101 -4.63 -8.43 17.89
N TYR A 102 -4.76 -8.83 16.62
CA TYR A 102 -4.26 -10.09 16.08
C TYR A 102 -2.91 -9.94 15.38
N ALA A 103 -2.43 -8.70 15.22
CA ALA A 103 -1.21 -8.38 14.52
C ALA A 103 0.01 -8.47 15.45
N PRO A 104 1.16 -8.98 14.98
CA PRO A 104 2.39 -8.99 15.78
C PRO A 104 2.93 -7.59 16.10
N SER A 105 2.63 -6.57 15.27
CA SER A 105 2.97 -5.17 15.55
C SER A 105 2.27 -4.22 14.57
N LYS A 106 2.21 -2.92 14.92
CA LYS A 106 1.65 -1.86 14.06
C LYS A 106 2.44 -1.67 12.76
N LYS A 107 3.70 -2.13 12.71
CA LYS A 107 4.57 -1.98 11.53
C LYS A 107 4.04 -2.73 10.31
N ILE A 108 3.26 -3.80 10.50
CA ILE A 108 2.74 -4.58 9.37
C ILE A 108 1.73 -3.80 8.53
N PHE A 109 1.15 -2.72 9.04
CA PHE A 109 0.22 -1.85 8.31
C PHE A 109 0.94 -0.78 7.48
N ARG A 110 2.28 -0.85 7.40
CA ARG A 110 3.10 0.02 6.57
C ARG A 110 3.95 -0.79 5.57
N CYS A 111 3.84 -0.43 4.31
CA CYS A 111 4.75 -0.86 3.26
C CYS A 111 6.06 -0.06 3.33
N PRO A 112 7.24 -0.72 3.30
CA PRO A 112 8.54 -0.05 3.36
C PRO A 112 8.90 0.70 2.07
N SER A 113 8.18 0.46 0.97
CA SER A 113 8.34 1.19 -0.30
C SER A 113 7.36 2.35 -0.45
N THR A 114 6.40 2.53 0.46
CA THR A 114 5.49 3.68 0.44
C THR A 114 6.25 4.99 0.56
N LYS A 115 6.03 5.87 -0.42
CA LYS A 115 6.43 7.27 -0.32
C LYS A 115 5.27 8.12 0.17
N ARG A 116 4.05 7.76 -0.22
CA ARG A 116 2.85 8.49 0.19
C ARG A 116 1.60 7.60 0.28
N VAL A 117 0.67 8.03 1.12
CA VAL A 117 -0.66 7.47 1.34
C VAL A 117 -1.69 8.54 1.10
N ASP A 118 -2.92 8.14 0.81
CA ASP A 118 -4.03 9.06 0.71
C ASP A 118 -4.25 9.71 2.08
N ASP A 119 -4.13 11.03 2.08
CA ASP A 119 -4.26 11.89 3.23
C ASP A 119 -5.49 12.78 3.13
N TRP A 120 -6.49 12.43 2.29
CA TRP A 120 -7.81 13.09 2.21
C TRP A 120 -7.77 14.62 2.08
N PRO A 121 -6.99 15.18 1.13
CA PRO A 121 -6.76 16.62 1.06
C PRO A 121 -8.02 17.48 0.80
N GLU A 122 -9.06 16.89 0.24
CA GLU A 122 -10.39 17.50 0.10
C GLU A 122 -11.07 17.80 1.44
N ASP A 123 -10.76 17.04 2.48
CA ASP A 123 -11.24 17.23 3.85
C ASP A 123 -10.37 18.25 4.63
N GLY A 124 -9.48 18.98 3.93
CA GLY A 124 -8.58 19.98 4.51
C GLY A 124 -7.24 19.42 5.02
N TRP A 125 -7.03 18.13 4.83
CA TRP A 125 -5.78 17.46 5.11
C TRP A 125 -4.80 17.61 3.94
N GLY A 126 -3.70 16.87 3.93
CA GLY A 126 -2.70 16.95 2.87
C GLY A 126 -1.29 16.78 3.40
N TYR A 127 -0.30 17.20 2.59
CA TYR A 127 1.12 16.97 2.86
C TYR A 127 1.57 17.25 4.31
N PRO A 128 1.13 18.34 4.98
CA PRO A 128 1.51 18.60 6.38
C PRO A 128 1.06 17.52 7.39
N TYR A 129 0.05 16.71 7.06
CA TYR A 129 -0.57 15.74 7.96
C TYR A 129 -0.18 14.28 7.67
N GLN A 130 0.65 14.01 6.66
CA GLN A 130 1.00 12.64 6.27
C GLN A 130 1.59 11.78 7.39
N GLU A 131 2.24 12.40 8.39
CA GLU A 131 2.81 11.65 9.50
C GLU A 131 1.76 10.87 10.31
N TYR A 132 0.51 11.37 10.36
CA TYR A 132 -0.61 10.72 11.05
C TYR A 132 -1.15 9.50 10.28
N PHE A 133 -0.93 9.45 8.96
CA PHE A 133 -1.35 8.36 8.06
C PHE A 133 -0.22 7.33 7.82
N LYS A 134 0.87 7.40 8.58
CA LYS A 134 2.10 6.61 8.37
C LYS A 134 1.88 5.08 8.32
N TYR A 135 0.88 4.56 9.02
CA TYR A 135 0.60 3.12 9.15
C TYR A 135 -0.74 2.73 8.52
N CYS A 136 -1.12 3.36 7.40
CA CYS A 136 -2.31 3.01 6.63
C CYS A 136 -2.01 2.91 5.12
N THR A 137 -1.00 2.12 4.77
CA THR A 137 -0.46 2.08 3.39
C THR A 137 -1.07 1.01 2.49
N TYR A 138 -2.11 0.33 2.98
CA TYR A 138 -2.77 -0.75 2.27
C TYR A 138 -4.24 -0.42 2.13
N GLY A 139 -4.79 -0.72 0.95
CA GLY A 139 -6.21 -0.65 0.68
C GLY A 139 -6.89 -1.93 1.12
N LEU A 140 -8.02 -1.81 1.83
CA LEU A 140 -8.93 -2.90 2.12
C LEU A 140 -10.00 -2.96 1.04
N ASN A 141 -10.24 -4.14 0.48
CA ASN A 141 -11.35 -4.36 -0.44
C ASN A 141 -12.70 -4.06 0.25
N GLY A 142 -13.43 -3.06 -0.24
CA GLY A 142 -14.71 -2.64 0.31
C GLY A 142 -15.82 -3.69 0.20
N TYR A 143 -15.74 -4.60 -0.77
CA TYR A 143 -16.75 -5.65 -0.94
C TYR A 143 -16.75 -6.68 0.18
N ILE A 144 -15.61 -6.86 0.85
CA ILE A 144 -15.51 -7.82 1.94
C ILE A 144 -16.05 -7.26 3.26
N LYS A 145 -16.41 -5.97 3.36
CA LYS A 145 -16.88 -5.34 4.61
C LYS A 145 -18.15 -6.00 5.15
N ASN A 146 -18.15 -6.31 6.45
CA ASN A 146 -19.33 -6.81 7.17
C ASN A 146 -19.97 -8.07 6.53
N LYS A 147 -19.16 -8.93 5.88
CA LYS A 147 -19.62 -10.13 5.18
C LYS A 147 -19.21 -11.40 5.93
N LYS A 148 -20.04 -12.45 5.84
CA LYS A 148 -19.65 -13.79 6.26
C LYS A 148 -18.81 -14.44 5.18
N VAL A 149 -17.54 -14.70 5.48
CA VAL A 149 -16.52 -15.11 4.49
C VAL A 149 -16.94 -16.36 3.72
N ASP A 150 -17.22 -17.45 4.42
CA ASP A 150 -17.54 -18.74 3.79
C ASP A 150 -18.93 -18.80 3.13
N HIS A 151 -19.82 -17.89 3.56
CA HIS A 151 -21.15 -17.80 2.96
C HIS A 151 -21.09 -17.06 1.62
N VAL A 152 -20.43 -15.91 1.60
CA VAL A 152 -20.45 -14.97 0.47
C VAL A 152 -19.40 -15.33 -0.59
N PHE A 153 -18.19 -15.70 -0.18
CA PHE A 153 -17.06 -15.86 -1.09
C PHE A 153 -16.73 -17.33 -1.32
N LYS A 154 -17.17 -17.86 -2.46
CA LYS A 154 -16.91 -19.26 -2.86
C LYS A 154 -15.53 -19.45 -3.49
N LYS A 155 -14.97 -18.41 -4.07
CA LYS A 155 -13.63 -18.41 -4.67
C LYS A 155 -12.64 -17.60 -3.83
N GLN A 156 -12.34 -18.07 -2.62
CA GLN A 156 -11.49 -17.33 -1.70
C GLN A 156 -10.06 -17.12 -2.23
N ALA A 157 -9.50 -18.10 -2.95
CA ALA A 157 -8.21 -17.95 -3.64
C ALA A 157 -8.22 -16.92 -4.77
N GLU A 158 -9.37 -16.51 -5.28
CA GLU A 158 -9.47 -15.47 -6.31
C GLU A 158 -10.04 -14.17 -5.75
N THR A 159 -10.31 -14.06 -4.44
CA THR A 159 -10.89 -12.85 -3.85
C THR A 159 -9.82 -12.05 -3.11
N ILE A 160 -9.65 -10.79 -3.46
CA ILE A 160 -8.71 -9.84 -2.85
C ILE A 160 -9.22 -9.41 -1.48
N ILE A 161 -8.33 -9.31 -0.50
CA ILE A 161 -8.59 -8.67 0.79
C ILE A 161 -7.87 -7.33 0.87
N PHE A 162 -6.56 -7.35 0.76
CA PHE A 162 -5.67 -6.21 0.99
C PHE A 162 -4.74 -6.04 -0.20
N GLN A 163 -4.41 -4.79 -0.53
CA GLN A 163 -3.46 -4.50 -1.59
C GLN A 163 -2.56 -3.33 -1.21
N ASP A 164 -1.33 -3.31 -1.75
CA ASP A 164 -0.57 -2.07 -1.84
C ASP A 164 -1.42 -1.06 -2.60
N HIS A 165 -1.84 -0.01 -1.89
CA HIS A 165 -2.67 1.03 -2.45
C HIS A 165 -2.42 2.36 -1.75
N ILE A 166 -2.66 3.46 -2.44
CA ILE A 166 -2.59 4.80 -1.84
C ILE A 166 -3.78 5.04 -0.90
N GLU A 167 -4.97 4.63 -1.33
CA GLU A 167 -6.24 4.71 -0.61
C GLU A 167 -6.42 3.59 0.42
N GLN A 168 -7.14 3.88 1.51
CA GLN A 168 -7.36 2.93 2.59
C GLN A 168 -8.52 1.97 2.33
N LEU A 169 -9.55 2.35 1.57
CA LEU A 169 -10.64 1.46 1.20
C LEU A 169 -10.84 1.45 -0.31
N LEU A 170 -11.14 0.28 -0.88
CA LEU A 170 -11.32 0.09 -2.31
C LEU A 170 -12.78 -0.24 -2.63
N GLU A 171 -13.52 0.69 -3.19
CA GLU A 171 -14.96 0.60 -3.49
C GLU A 171 -15.27 -0.16 -4.79
N VAL A 172 -14.24 -0.67 -5.49
CA VAL A 172 -14.39 -1.42 -6.77
C VAL A 172 -14.98 -0.52 -7.85
N THR A 173 -14.50 0.72 -7.85
CA THR A 173 -14.84 1.75 -8.83
C THR A 173 -13.56 2.47 -9.27
N THR A 174 -13.49 3.78 -9.13
CA THR A 174 -12.44 4.68 -9.64
C THR A 174 -11.07 4.48 -8.96
N ASP A 175 -11.05 3.75 -7.86
CA ASP A 175 -9.93 3.48 -6.96
C ASP A 175 -9.33 2.08 -7.11
N SER A 176 -9.93 1.24 -7.95
CA SER A 176 -9.58 -0.18 -8.01
C SER A 176 -8.79 -0.52 -9.26
N PHE A 177 -8.10 -1.67 -9.25
CA PHE A 177 -7.31 -2.12 -10.40
C PHE A 177 -8.14 -2.69 -11.55
N THR A 178 -9.41 -3.03 -11.32
CA THR A 178 -10.36 -3.34 -12.40
C THR A 178 -10.79 -2.07 -13.11
N VAL A 179 -11.07 -2.15 -14.41
CA VAL A 179 -11.68 -1.04 -15.16
C VAL A 179 -13.12 -0.84 -14.71
N SER A 180 -13.50 0.39 -14.33
CA SER A 180 -14.86 0.78 -13.95
C SER A 180 -15.85 0.78 -15.10
N GLN A 181 -17.16 0.77 -14.79
CA GLN A 181 -18.20 0.90 -15.80
C GLN A 181 -18.01 2.16 -16.65
N GLY A 182 -17.93 2.00 -17.96
CA GLY A 182 -17.77 3.12 -18.89
C GLY A 182 -16.39 3.78 -18.90
N ALA A 183 -15.42 3.25 -18.14
CA ALA A 183 -14.02 3.65 -18.23
C ALA A 183 -13.27 2.78 -19.25
N SER A 184 -12.17 3.31 -19.78
CA SER A 184 -11.21 2.56 -20.60
C SER A 184 -9.94 2.18 -19.84
N VAL A 185 -9.83 2.60 -18.57
CA VAL A 185 -8.64 2.43 -17.74
C VAL A 185 -9.04 2.35 -16.27
N ASN A 186 -8.30 1.57 -15.49
CA ASN A 186 -8.44 1.50 -14.03
C ASN A 186 -7.91 2.75 -13.31
N LEU A 187 -8.11 2.84 -11.99
CA LEU A 187 -7.55 3.90 -11.14
C LEU A 187 -7.85 5.32 -11.67
N THR A 188 -9.03 5.54 -12.27
CA THR A 188 -9.37 6.81 -12.93
C THR A 188 -9.28 8.01 -12.00
N GLN A 189 -9.55 7.83 -10.70
CA GLN A 189 -9.39 8.87 -9.68
C GLN A 189 -7.93 9.19 -9.40
N TRP A 190 -7.04 8.20 -9.50
CA TRP A 190 -5.63 8.30 -9.15
C TRP A 190 -4.72 8.54 -10.35
N ARG A 191 -5.27 8.73 -11.55
CA ARG A 191 -4.48 8.99 -12.77
C ARG A 191 -4.30 10.49 -13.03
N PRO A 192 -3.16 10.91 -13.64
CA PRO A 192 -2.98 12.28 -14.09
C PRO A 192 -4.15 12.75 -14.97
N GLY A 193 -4.67 13.94 -14.69
CA GLY A 193 -5.84 14.51 -15.38
C GLY A 193 -7.17 14.29 -14.65
N SER A 194 -7.23 13.47 -13.60
CA SER A 194 -8.38 13.45 -12.69
C SER A 194 -8.47 14.77 -11.90
N SER A 195 -9.67 15.13 -11.42
CA SER A 195 -9.87 16.33 -10.59
C SER A 195 -9.07 16.26 -9.29
N LEU A 196 -9.03 15.10 -8.64
CA LEU A 196 -8.30 14.87 -7.41
C LEU A 196 -6.79 15.02 -7.61
N VAL A 197 -6.24 14.37 -8.64
CA VAL A 197 -4.80 14.44 -8.90
C VAL A 197 -4.39 15.82 -9.37
N THR A 198 -5.17 16.45 -10.25
CA THR A 198 -4.85 17.79 -10.76
C THR A 198 -4.86 18.84 -9.64
N THR A 199 -5.76 18.72 -8.67
CA THR A 199 -5.92 19.69 -7.58
C THR A 199 -4.87 19.49 -6.48
N TYR A 200 -4.67 18.25 -6.03
CA TYR A 200 -3.92 17.99 -4.78
C TYR A 200 -2.61 17.21 -4.98
N TRP A 201 -2.43 16.56 -6.13
CA TRP A 201 -1.35 15.60 -6.36
C TRP A 201 -0.61 15.77 -7.69
N ARG A 202 -0.69 16.96 -8.30
CA ARG A 202 -0.26 17.21 -9.69
C ARG A 202 1.17 16.75 -9.99
N ASP A 203 2.06 16.87 -9.00
CA ASP A 203 3.49 16.56 -9.14
C ASP A 203 3.86 15.17 -8.57
N HIS A 204 2.87 14.31 -8.31
CA HIS A 204 3.05 12.98 -7.73
C HIS A 204 2.56 11.88 -8.67
N ASP A 205 3.31 10.78 -8.75
CA ASP A 205 2.88 9.56 -9.46
C ASP A 205 2.05 8.69 -8.52
N THR A 206 0.79 9.07 -8.33
CA THR A 206 -0.19 8.38 -7.48
C THR A 206 -0.46 6.95 -7.93
N VAL A 207 -0.42 6.67 -9.24
CA VAL A 207 -0.53 5.30 -9.76
C VAL A 207 0.67 4.46 -9.31
N GLN A 208 1.88 5.00 -9.35
CA GLN A 208 3.07 4.27 -8.89
C GLN A 208 3.01 3.95 -7.39
N GLU A 209 2.34 4.76 -6.58
CA GLU A 209 2.08 4.43 -5.17
C GLU A 209 1.14 3.23 -5.00
N CYS A 210 0.38 2.82 -6.01
CA CYS A 210 -0.35 1.54 -5.95
C CYS A 210 0.52 0.35 -6.42
N TYR A 211 1.60 0.60 -7.17
CA TYR A 211 2.49 -0.42 -7.75
C TYR A 211 3.94 -0.31 -7.26
N ARG A 212 4.11 -0.15 -5.94
CA ARG A 212 5.37 0.28 -5.28
C ARG A 212 6.56 -0.66 -5.49
N HIS A 213 6.32 -1.95 -5.72
CA HIS A 213 7.38 -2.96 -5.77
C HIS A 213 7.76 -3.31 -7.20
N ALA A 214 8.54 -2.43 -7.84
CA ALA A 214 9.00 -2.59 -9.23
C ALA A 214 7.81 -2.81 -10.21
N ASN A 215 6.85 -1.88 -10.18
CA ASN A 215 5.61 -1.93 -10.98
C ASN A 215 4.73 -3.14 -10.65
N THR A 216 4.74 -3.57 -9.39
CA THR A 216 3.81 -4.57 -8.88
C THR A 216 3.21 -4.11 -7.55
N SER A 217 1.96 -4.48 -7.32
CA SER A 217 1.23 -4.31 -6.06
C SER A 217 1.21 -5.64 -5.33
N MET A 218 1.61 -5.69 -4.05
CA MET A 218 1.41 -6.89 -3.24
C MET A 218 -0.06 -7.01 -2.89
N THR A 219 -0.62 -8.19 -3.14
CA THR A 219 -2.03 -8.49 -2.96
C THR A 219 -2.16 -9.69 -2.03
N VAL A 220 -3.02 -9.55 -1.02
CA VAL A 220 -3.45 -10.64 -0.14
C VAL A 220 -4.80 -11.14 -0.60
N TRP A 221 -4.91 -12.44 -0.76
CA TRP A 221 -6.13 -13.12 -1.18
C TRP A 221 -6.86 -13.73 0.01
N LEU A 222 -8.15 -14.01 -0.14
CA LEU A 222 -9.06 -14.36 0.95
C LEU A 222 -8.77 -15.71 1.60
N ASP A 223 -8.11 -16.61 0.89
CA ASP A 223 -7.53 -17.85 1.44
C ASP A 223 -6.20 -17.62 2.20
N GLY A 224 -5.71 -16.39 2.22
CA GLY A 224 -4.51 -15.93 2.93
C GLY A 224 -3.21 -16.04 2.12
N HIS A 225 -3.23 -16.50 0.86
CA HIS A 225 -2.00 -16.45 0.05
C HIS A 225 -1.68 -15.01 -0.39
N VAL A 226 -0.43 -14.78 -0.77
CA VAL A 226 0.06 -13.47 -1.19
C VAL A 226 0.67 -13.63 -2.57
N SER A 227 0.29 -12.74 -3.49
CA SER A 227 0.88 -12.67 -4.82
C SER A 227 1.06 -11.20 -5.22
N SER A 228 1.61 -10.97 -6.41
CA SER A 228 1.83 -9.63 -6.92
C SER A 228 1.05 -9.40 -8.21
N ILE A 229 0.25 -8.34 -8.25
CA ILE A 229 -0.42 -7.88 -9.48
C ILE A 229 0.51 -6.90 -10.19
N LYS A 230 0.73 -7.11 -11.48
CA LYS A 230 1.56 -6.22 -12.30
C LYS A 230 0.78 -4.96 -12.63
N ARG A 231 1.49 -3.83 -12.77
CA ARG A 231 0.91 -2.58 -13.27
C ARG A 231 0.29 -2.82 -14.64
N SER A 232 -0.99 -2.47 -14.75
CA SER A 232 -1.75 -2.54 -15.98
C SER A 232 -2.79 -1.42 -16.03
N ASP A 233 -3.44 -1.29 -17.19
CA ASP A 233 -4.60 -0.42 -17.38
C ASP A 233 -5.92 -1.08 -16.93
N GLY A 234 -5.86 -2.31 -16.42
CA GLY A 234 -6.93 -2.97 -15.66
C GLY A 234 -7.81 -3.94 -16.43
N GLU A 235 -7.67 -4.06 -17.75
CA GLU A 235 -8.43 -5.03 -18.56
C GLU A 235 -8.13 -6.48 -18.18
N ASP A 236 -6.94 -6.72 -17.64
CA ASP A 236 -6.44 -8.01 -17.15
C ASP A 236 -6.77 -8.28 -15.67
N VAL A 237 -7.42 -7.33 -14.99
CA VAL A 237 -7.84 -7.45 -13.60
C VAL A 237 -9.36 -7.55 -13.53
N PRO A 238 -9.90 -8.77 -13.41
CA PRO A 238 -11.34 -8.96 -13.47
C PRO A 238 -12.04 -8.52 -12.17
N ARG A 239 -13.27 -8.05 -12.30
CA ARG A 239 -14.07 -7.49 -11.19
C ARG A 239 -14.38 -8.53 -10.11
N HIS A 240 -14.53 -9.80 -10.48
CA HIS A 240 -14.73 -10.88 -9.53
C HIS A 240 -13.56 -11.07 -8.56
N TRP A 241 -12.37 -10.56 -8.88
CA TRP A 241 -11.29 -10.55 -7.89
C TRP A 241 -11.62 -9.70 -6.68
N TYR A 242 -12.43 -8.66 -6.82
CA TYR A 242 -12.88 -7.88 -5.67
C TYR A 242 -14.20 -8.40 -5.11
N THR A 243 -15.15 -8.76 -5.97
CA THR A 243 -16.51 -9.09 -5.51
C THR A 243 -16.66 -10.54 -5.05
N GLY A 244 -15.76 -11.43 -5.48
CA GLY A 244 -15.80 -12.88 -5.31
C GLY A 244 -17.04 -13.58 -5.92
N LYS A 245 -17.78 -12.88 -6.79
CA LYS A 245 -18.86 -13.44 -7.59
C LYS A 245 -18.30 -14.37 -8.68
N SER A 246 -19.13 -15.22 -9.27
CA SER A 246 -18.70 -16.16 -10.33
C SER A 246 -18.52 -15.49 -11.70
N THR A 247 -19.14 -14.33 -11.93
CA THR A 247 -19.15 -13.62 -13.22
C THR A 247 -19.05 -12.11 -13.01
N ASP A 248 -18.45 -11.43 -13.98
CA ASP A 248 -18.26 -9.95 -13.99
C ASP A 248 -19.48 -9.20 -14.53
N THR A 249 -20.67 -9.81 -14.48
CA THR A 249 -21.85 -9.39 -15.24
C THR A 249 -22.68 -8.27 -14.60
N GLU A 250 -22.33 -7.78 -13.41
CA GLU A 250 -23.13 -6.78 -12.68
C GLU A 250 -22.26 -5.63 -12.17
N TRP A 251 -22.62 -4.43 -12.62
CA TRP A 251 -22.17 -3.15 -12.09
C TRP A 251 -23.03 -2.72 -10.90
#